data_AF-A0A932HWP9-F1
#
_entry.id   AF-A0A932HWP9-F1
#
_cell.length_a   1.000
_cell.length_b   1.000
_cell.length_c   1.000
_cell.angle_alpha   90.00
_cell.angle_beta   90.00
_cell.angle_gamma   90.00
#
_symmetry.space_group_name_H-M   'P 1'
#
loop_
_entity.id
_entity.type
_entity.pdbx_description
1 polymer ?
#
loop_
_entity_poly.entity_id
_entity_poly.type
_entity_poly.pdbx_seq_one_letter_code
_entity_poly.pdbx_strand_id
1 'polypeptide(L)'
;MATGELRRILKVFGVAATDFADEAARIQERAAGLPGASAEEVAALLRDLCELLADVEEKFGEAGRAIETIKRALLSAVGQGAKGRAGLG
;
A
#
# COMPACT_ATOMS: atom_id res chain seq x y z
N MET A 1 -18.98 -7.22 11.82
CA MET A 1 -18.04 -7.92 10.90
C MET A 1 -17.01 -6.99 10.24
N ALA A 2 -17.30 -5.71 9.95
CA ALA A 2 -16.38 -4.81 9.23
C ALA A 2 -15.04 -4.44 9.93
N THR A 3 -14.95 -4.50 11.26
CA THR A 3 -13.76 -4.07 12.02
C THR A 3 -12.59 -5.06 11.98
N GLY A 4 -12.86 -6.36 11.83
CA GLY A 4 -11.81 -7.39 11.79
C GLY A 4 -11.06 -7.41 10.46
N GLU A 5 -11.78 -7.18 9.37
CA GLU A 5 -11.24 -7.19 8.01
C GLU A 5 -10.37 -5.96 7.75
N LEU A 6 -10.84 -4.77 8.13
CA LEU A 6 -10.04 -3.54 8.07
C LEU A 6 -8.77 -3.64 8.93
N ARG A 7 -8.85 -4.22 10.13
CA ARG A 7 -7.68 -4.41 11.00
C ARG A 7 -6.65 -5.37 10.39
N ARG A 8 -7.10 -6.44 9.72
CA ARG A 8 -6.22 -7.38 9.03
C ARG A 8 -5.51 -6.69 7.85
N ILE A 9 -6.25 -5.93 7.05
CA ILE A 9 -5.72 -5.13 5.93
C ILE A 9 -4.64 -4.18 6.45
N LEU A 10 -4.95 -3.35 7.46
CA LEU A 10 -3.98 -2.40 8.03
C LEU A 10 -2.73 -3.08 8.59
N LYS A 11 -2.85 -4.30 9.15
CA LYS A 11 -1.70 -5.06 9.64
C LYS A 11 -0.80 -5.56 8.51
N VAL A 12 -1.38 -6.05 7.42
CA VAL A 12 -0.62 -6.44 6.20
C VAL A 12 0.10 -5.23 5.61
N PHE A 13 -0.55 -4.06 5.60
CA PHE A 13 0.08 -2.81 5.18
C PHE A 13 1.24 -2.39 6.06
N GLY A 14 1.10 -2.50 7.38
CA GLY A 14 2.18 -2.18 8.31
C GLY A 14 3.42 -3.04 8.08
N VAL A 15 3.24 -4.35 7.87
CA VAL A 15 4.36 -5.28 7.59
C VAL A 15 5.01 -4.96 6.24
N ALA A 16 4.22 -4.83 5.18
CA ALA A 16 4.75 -4.51 3.85
C ALA A 16 5.50 -3.16 3.84
N ALA A 17 5.00 -2.15 4.56
CA ALA A 17 5.67 -0.86 4.67
C ALA A 17 7.04 -0.96 5.36
N THR A 18 7.16 -1.80 6.39
CA THR A 18 8.44 -2.08 7.05
C THR A 18 9.40 -2.82 6.12
N ASP A 19 8.92 -3.87 5.44
CA ASP A 19 9.74 -4.66 4.51
C ASP A 19 10.30 -3.79 3.37
N PHE A 20 9.48 -2.90 2.79
CA PHE A 20 9.93 -1.95 1.76
C PHE A 20 10.93 -0.92 2.28
N ALA A 21 10.79 -0.46 3.52
CA ALA A 21 11.73 0.47 4.13
C ALA A 21 13.09 -0.19 4.38
N ASP A 22 13.10 -1.44 4.84
CA ASP A 22 14.32 -2.22 5.04
C ASP A 22 15.03 -2.49 3.70
N GLU A 23 14.29 -2.82 2.63
CA GLU A 23 14.87 -3.04 1.31
C GLU A 23 15.41 -1.75 0.68
N ALA A 24 14.70 -0.63 0.84
CA ALA A 24 15.19 0.69 0.43
C ALA A 24 16.50 1.07 1.16
N ALA A 25 16.60 0.76 2.45
CA ALA A 25 17.82 0.99 3.23
C ALA A 25 18.99 0.14 2.71
N ARG A 26 18.76 -1.14 2.36
CA ARG A 26 19.80 -1.99 1.75
C ARG A 26 20.26 -1.49 0.39
N ILE A 27 19.34 -1.04 -0.46
CA ILE A 27 19.68 -0.43 -1.76
C ILE A 27 20.48 0.85 -1.54
N GLN A 28 20.12 1.67 -0.55
CA GLN A 28 20.86 2.89 -0.19
C GLN A 28 22.28 2.57 0.30
N GLU A 29 22.46 1.57 1.15
CA GLU A 29 23.78 1.11 1.62
C GLU A 29 24.64 0.61 0.45
N ARG A 30 24.08 -0.20 -0.45
CA ARG A 30 24.75 -0.66 -1.67
C ARG A 30 25.15 0.52 -2.56
N ALA A 31 24.26 1.50 -2.73
CA ALA A 31 24.53 2.70 -3.52
C ALA A 31 25.65 3.56 -2.92
N ALA A 32 25.74 3.65 -1.59
CA ALA A 32 26.82 4.38 -0.90
C ALA A 32 28.20 3.73 -1.11
N GLY A 33 28.25 2.42 -1.41
CA GLY A 33 29.46 1.67 -1.72
C GLY A 33 29.93 1.75 -3.18
N LEU A 34 29.23 2.50 -4.05
CA LEU A 34 29.53 2.59 -5.48
C LEU A 34 30.67 3.54 -5.95
N PRO A 35 31.50 4.22 -5.13
CA PRO A 35 32.62 4.98 -5.69
C PRO A 35 33.56 4.09 -6.53
N GLY A 36 33.54 4.23 -7.85
CA GLY A 36 34.31 3.41 -8.80
C GLY A 36 33.55 2.22 -9.41
N ALA A 37 32.24 2.11 -9.19
CA ALA A 37 31.41 1.05 -9.74
C ALA A 37 31.23 1.12 -11.26
N SER A 38 31.04 -0.04 -11.89
CA SER A 38 30.80 -0.14 -13.32
C SER A 38 29.40 0.37 -13.70
N ALA A 39 29.22 0.69 -14.98
CA ALA A 39 27.90 1.04 -15.51
C ALA A 39 26.88 -0.10 -15.33
N GLU A 40 27.30 -1.37 -15.40
CA GLU A 40 26.41 -2.50 -15.12
C GLU A 40 25.96 -2.54 -13.66
N GLU A 41 26.85 -2.27 -12.71
CA GLU A 41 26.53 -2.26 -11.27
C GLU A 41 25.53 -1.16 -10.92
N VAL A 42 25.72 0.04 -11.50
CA VAL A 42 24.77 1.16 -11.37
C VAL A 42 23.43 0.80 -12.01
N ALA A 43 23.43 0.20 -13.21
CA ALA A 43 22.20 -0.19 -13.91
C ALA A 43 21.42 -1.30 -13.17
N ALA A 44 22.11 -2.22 -12.50
CA ALA A 44 21.48 -3.24 -11.67
C ALA A 44 20.79 -2.60 -10.46
N LEU A 45 21.46 -1.70 -9.74
CA LEU A 45 20.86 -1.00 -8.60
C LEU A 45 19.67 -0.12 -8.99
N LEU A 46 19.73 0.54 -10.14
CA LEU A 46 18.59 1.30 -10.67
C LEU A 46 17.40 0.40 -10.99
N ARG A 47 17.64 -0.82 -11.47
CA ARG A 47 16.59 -1.79 -11.72
C ARG A 47 15.95 -2.26 -10.42
N ASP A 48 16.76 -2.66 -9.45
CA ASP A 48 16.30 -3.07 -8.11
C ASP A 48 15.41 -1.97 -7.48
N LEU A 49 15.81 -0.70 -7.62
CA LEU A 49 15.04 0.45 -7.12
C LEU A 49 13.70 0.62 -7.86
N CYS A 50 13.70 0.48 -9.19
CA CYS A 50 12.48 0.58 -10.00
C CYS A 50 11.48 -0.55 -9.70
N GLU A 51 11.97 -1.77 -9.50
CA GLU A 51 11.15 -2.92 -9.13
C GLU A 51 10.53 -2.71 -7.73
N LEU A 52 11.35 -2.29 -6.75
CA LEU A 52 10.86 -1.96 -5.42
C LEU A 52 9.79 -0.86 -5.44
N LEU A 53 9.98 0.18 -6.26
CA LEU A 53 8.99 1.25 -6.42
C LEU A 53 7.68 0.74 -7.00
N ALA A 54 7.73 -0.12 -8.02
CA ALA A 54 6.54 -0.71 -8.64
C ALA A 54 5.74 -1.56 -7.64
N ASP A 55 6.43 -2.35 -6.82
CA ASP A 55 5.80 -3.18 -5.78
C ASP A 55 5.13 -2.32 -4.69
N VAL A 56 5.78 -1.23 -4.28
CA VAL A 56 5.20 -0.24 -3.36
C VAL A 56 3.92 0.35 -3.96
N GLU A 57 3.97 0.86 -5.19
CA GLU A 57 2.81 1.47 -5.85
C GLU A 57 1.64 0.48 -5.99
N GLU A 58 1.93 -0.77 -6.36
CA GLU A 58 0.92 -1.81 -6.48
C GLU A 58 0.22 -2.05 -5.13
N LYS A 59 0.99 -2.37 -4.09
CA LYS A 59 0.45 -2.77 -2.78
C LYS A 59 -0.32 -1.62 -2.13
N PHE A 60 0.26 -0.42 -2.07
CA PHE A 60 -0.45 0.73 -1.50
C PHE A 60 -1.65 1.14 -2.35
N GLY A 61 -1.60 0.95 -3.67
CA GLY A 61 -2.74 1.12 -4.57
C GLY A 61 -3.89 0.16 -4.27
N GLU A 62 -3.60 -1.13 -4.04
CA GLU A 62 -4.58 -2.13 -3.60
C GLU A 62 -5.22 -1.75 -2.27
N ALA A 63 -4.43 -1.27 -1.31
CA ALA A 63 -4.91 -0.72 -0.03
C ALA A 63 -5.98 0.34 -0.24
N GLY A 64 -5.64 1.35 -1.04
CA GLY A 64 -6.47 2.50 -1.29
C GLY A 64 -7.80 2.09 -1.90
N ARG A 65 -7.77 1.18 -2.89
CA ARG A 65 -8.98 0.64 -3.53
C ARG A 65 -9.87 -0.14 -2.54
N ALA A 66 -9.28 -0.96 -1.66
CA ALA A 66 -10.03 -1.69 -0.65
C ALA A 66 -10.69 -0.75 0.36
N ILE A 67 -9.95 0.24 0.87
CA ILE A 67 -10.46 1.26 1.80
C ILE A 67 -11.59 2.06 1.13
N GLU A 68 -11.42 2.47 -0.12
CA GLU A 68 -12.45 3.20 -0.88
C GLU A 68 -13.72 2.37 -1.07
N THR A 69 -13.58 1.08 -1.37
CA THR A 69 -14.71 0.15 -1.49
C THR A 69 -15.48 0.05 -0.17
N ILE A 70 -14.77 -0.10 0.95
CA ILE A 70 -15.37 -0.14 2.30
C ILE A 70 -16.08 1.18 2.60
N LYS A 71 -15.44 2.33 2.32
CA LYS A 71 -16.02 3.67 2.50
C LYS A 71 -17.35 3.79 1.74
N ARG A 72 -17.39 3.36 0.48
CA ARG A 72 -18.60 3.39 -0.36
C ARG A 72 -19.70 2.49 0.19
N ALA A 73 -19.36 1.29 0.65
CA ALA A 73 -20.33 0.37 1.25
C ALA A 73 -20.96 0.97 2.52
N LEU A 74 -20.14 1.59 3.39
CA LEU A 74 -20.62 2.25 4.61
C LEU A 74 -21.52 3.46 4.29
N LEU A 75 -21.13 4.31 3.34
CA LEU A 75 -21.95 5.46 2.91
C LEU A 75 -23.30 5.01 2.33
N SER A 76 -23.31 3.92 1.53
CA SER A 76 -24.54 3.34 0.97
C SER A 76 -25.47 2.83 2.06
N ALA A 77 -24.93 2.13 3.08
CA ALA A 77 -25.71 1.61 4.20
C ALA A 77 -26.39 2.74 5.00
N VAL A 78 -25.68 3.85 5.25
CA VAL A 78 -26.26 5.04 5.90
C VAL A 78 -27.36 5.67 5.04
N GLY A 79 -27.12 5.80 3.72
CA GLY A 79 -28.11 6.36 2.80
C GLY A 79 -29.39 5.52 2.66
N GLN A 80 -29.29 4.20 2.74
CA GLN A 80 -30.44 3.29 2.73
C GLN A 80 -31.19 3.30 4.07
N GLY A 81 -30.48 3.36 5.20
CA GLY A 81 -31.10 3.47 6.53
C GLY A 81 -31.93 4.75 6.72
N ALA A 82 -31.50 5.85 6.09
CA ALA A 82 -32.27 7.11 6.08
C ALA A 82 -33.57 7.01 5.26
N LYS A 83 -33.55 6.31 4.12
CA LYS A 83 -34.75 6.10 3.29
C LYS A 83 -35.75 5.13 3.93
N GLY A 84 -35.27 4.10 4.64
CA GLY A 84 -36.13 3.17 5.38
C GLY A 84 -36.88 3.81 6.55
N ARG A 85 -36.30 4.84 7.19
CA ARG A 85 -36.96 5.61 8.25
C ARG A 85 -37.95 6.67 7.75
N ALA A 86 -37.75 7.21 6.55
CA ALA A 86 -38.63 8.22 5.96
C ALA A 86 -39.95 7.66 5.39
N GLY A 87 -40.09 6.34 5.25
CA GLY A 87 -41.29 5.67 4.73
C GLY A 87 -42.21 5.03 5.78
N LEU A 88 -42.00 5.30 7.07
CA LEU A 88 -42.80 4.77 8.19
C LEU A 88 -43.50 5.89 8.99
N GLY A 89 -43.68 7.06 8.40
CA GLY A 89 -44.42 8.20 8.97
C GLY A 89 -45.72 8.45 8.23
#